data_AF-A0A815VXA3-F1
#
_entry.id   AF-A0A815VXA3-F1
#
_cell.length_a   1.000
_cell.length_b   1.000
_cell.length_c   1.000
_cell.angle_alpha   90.00
_cell.angle_beta   90.00
_cell.angle_gamma   90.00
#
_symmetry.space_group_name_H-M   'P 1'
#
loop_
_entity.id
_entity.type
_entity.pdbx_description
1 polymer ?
#
loop_
_entity_poly.entity_id
_entity_poly.type
_entity_poly.pdbx_seq_one_letter_code
_entity_poly.pdbx_strand_id
1 'polypeptide(L)'
;MYPSKEKVTCFYCDWNGRKDKANDHCKKHHPGEIFKSKIVENNMEKFFQKQINRETTTTTADVINDDVQEQEEECSTVVSPSLSSLSNPHVSPPLSISICASPTTNSVSDQLALVMEQLKKMTNAIDQMSSEKTKVRLLSSSSQSNDLEQMFQNITCSNDLYMLKHFEINSQLNTITCIPCFKFKKQAPKHLLSTIKSSFGILEYVEQDPHQIQSQRFRSLKRNLKLHYENRLHIWCVEEDEKVKQELHDFIRKNKKAGFNIGRAALFCIRNGLGGLKFVHTLNLLDLCGASIGTYRHSRWFFQELRNSMATSMKQRVMEYLISVDPITGQQRPIGITFDKVTLLKRTLQVTMLVIMIDGQLTPIYLKSSLCKTELSGEELAANCVHVLESFGLTKSMLQDKLTGGAVDGAYIHMNINEHLCNNIGIQQNW
;
A
#
# COMPACT_ATOMS: atom_id res chain seq x y z
N MET A 1 4.46 37.62 -5.78
CA MET A 1 5.15 36.31 -5.79
C MET A 1 5.90 36.18 -4.46
N TYR A 2 5.59 35.18 -3.64
CA TYR A 2 6.29 34.98 -2.37
C TYR A 2 7.68 34.38 -2.64
N PRO A 3 8.76 34.88 -2.00
CA PRO A 3 10.10 34.35 -2.20
C PRO A 3 10.18 32.91 -1.67
N SER A 4 10.83 32.02 -2.45
CA SER A 4 11.04 30.63 -2.06
C SER A 4 11.92 30.55 -0.81
N LYS A 5 11.51 29.73 0.17
CA LYS A 5 12.31 29.42 1.38
C LYS A 5 13.33 28.30 1.14
N GLU A 6 13.36 27.73 -0.06
CA GLU A 6 14.22 26.59 -0.42
C GLU A 6 15.69 27.03 -0.54
N LYS A 7 16.59 26.34 0.18
CA LYS A 7 18.04 26.56 0.10
C LYS A 7 18.68 25.59 -0.89
N VAL A 8 19.61 26.08 -1.69
CA VAL A 8 20.33 25.31 -2.71
C VAL A 8 21.83 25.57 -2.60
N THR A 9 22.62 24.55 -2.96
CA THR A 9 24.07 24.63 -3.08
C THR A 9 24.45 24.77 -4.56
N CYS A 10 25.26 25.78 -4.90
CA CYS A 10 25.82 25.94 -6.23
C CYS A 10 26.73 24.75 -6.56
N PHE A 11 26.53 24.14 -7.72
CA PHE A 11 27.31 22.96 -8.13
C PHE A 11 28.80 23.25 -8.33
N TYR A 12 29.16 24.50 -8.65
CA TYR A 12 30.51 24.87 -9.10
C TYR A 12 31.41 25.45 -7.99
N CYS A 13 30.85 25.98 -6.90
CA CYS A 13 31.64 26.64 -5.84
C CYS A 13 31.10 26.45 -4.42
N ASP A 14 30.23 25.46 -4.19
CA ASP A 14 29.64 25.12 -2.88
C ASP A 14 28.92 26.28 -2.16
N TRP A 15 28.63 27.37 -2.87
CA TRP A 15 27.87 28.49 -2.33
C TRP A 15 26.46 28.05 -1.93
N ASN A 16 26.06 28.36 -0.69
CA ASN A 16 24.76 28.01 -0.14
C ASN A 16 23.87 29.25 -0.01
N GLY A 17 22.74 29.25 -0.70
CA GLY A 17 21.82 30.38 -0.68
C GLY A 17 20.39 30.00 -1.01
N ARG A 18 19.52 31.00 -1.10
CA ARG A 18 18.12 30.77 -1.49
C ARG A 18 18.03 30.54 -3.00
N LYS A 19 17.09 29.69 -3.41
CA LYS A 19 16.87 29.32 -4.82
C LYS A 19 16.59 30.52 -5.73
N ASP A 20 15.88 31.52 -5.22
CA ASP A 20 15.59 32.78 -5.94
C ASP A 20 16.84 33.62 -6.22
N LYS A 21 17.91 33.49 -5.43
CA LYS A 21 19.20 34.18 -5.62
C LYS A 21 20.26 33.35 -6.32
N ALA A 22 19.99 32.06 -6.55
CA ALA A 22 21.00 31.13 -7.05
C ALA A 22 21.37 31.39 -8.52
N ASN A 23 20.39 31.87 -9.31
CA ASN A 23 20.62 32.20 -10.71
C ASN A 23 21.50 33.46 -10.86
N ASP A 24 21.28 34.48 -10.03
CA ASP A 24 22.10 35.70 -10.01
C ASP A 24 23.53 35.41 -9.54
N HIS A 25 23.68 34.56 -8.53
CA HIS A 25 25.00 34.07 -8.11
C HIS A 25 25.74 33.38 -9.27
N CYS A 26 25.07 32.47 -10.00
CA CYS A 26 25.68 31.75 -11.12
C CYS A 26 26.08 32.69 -12.27
N LYS A 27 25.22 33.65 -12.63
CA LYS A 27 25.56 34.66 -13.65
C LYS A 27 26.77 35.52 -13.28
N LYS A 28 26.91 35.85 -11.99
CA LYS A 28 27.99 36.72 -11.50
C LYS A 28 29.32 35.99 -11.34
N HIS A 29 29.29 34.74 -10.88
CA HIS A 29 30.49 33.99 -10.48
C HIS A 29 30.88 32.85 -11.45
N HIS A 30 29.99 32.45 -12.34
CA HIS A 30 30.21 31.39 -13.35
C HIS A 30 29.68 31.82 -14.74
N PRO A 31 30.23 32.90 -15.33
CA PRO A 31 29.77 33.40 -16.62
C PRO A 31 29.96 32.35 -17.72
N GLY A 32 28.91 32.08 -18.50
CA GLY A 32 28.91 31.08 -19.58
C GLY A 32 28.43 29.68 -19.18
N GLU A 33 28.30 29.40 -17.88
CA GLU A 33 27.82 28.10 -17.39
C GLU A 33 26.30 28.07 -17.21
N ILE A 34 25.70 26.91 -17.51
CA ILE A 34 24.28 26.67 -17.25
C ILE A 34 24.09 26.43 -15.75
N PHE A 35 23.11 27.12 -15.16
CA PHE A 35 22.77 27.00 -13.75
C PHE A 35 22.48 25.54 -13.36
N LYS A 36 23.31 25.00 -12.45
CA LYS A 36 23.14 23.70 -11.80
C LYS A 36 23.23 23.88 -10.29
N SER A 37 22.28 23.35 -9.55
CA SER A 37 22.29 23.39 -8.09
C SER A 37 21.83 22.06 -7.50
N LYS A 38 22.34 21.73 -6.31
CA LYS A 38 21.85 20.63 -5.49
C LYS A 38 20.92 21.22 -4.44
N ILE A 39 19.73 20.63 -4.26
CA ILE A 39 18.85 21.00 -3.16
C ILE A 39 19.58 20.61 -1.88
N VAL A 40 19.71 21.54 -0.93
CA VAL A 40 20.24 21.21 0.38
C VAL A 40 19.19 20.34 1.05
N GLU A 41 19.43 19.02 1.08
CA GLU A 41 18.64 18.14 1.92
C GLU A 41 18.78 18.65 3.35
N ASN A 42 17.65 19.00 3.97
CA ASN A 42 17.62 19.38 5.37
C ASN A 42 18.07 18.15 6.16
N ASN A 43 19.37 18.12 6.49
CA ASN A 43 19.95 17.05 7.25
C ASN A 43 19.32 17.08 8.65
N MET A 44 18.33 16.20 8.86
CA MET A 44 17.48 16.15 10.05
C MET A 44 18.33 15.96 11.33
N GLU A 45 19.53 15.40 11.21
CA GLU A 45 20.50 15.26 12.29
C GLU A 45 20.87 16.60 12.96
N LYS A 46 20.88 17.72 12.22
CA LYS A 46 21.23 19.04 12.79
C LYS A 46 20.15 19.63 13.69
N PHE A 47 18.91 19.13 13.62
CA PHE A 47 17.86 19.51 14.58
C PHE A 47 18.04 18.82 15.94
N PHE A 48 18.78 17.72 16.01
CA PHE A 48 18.93 16.91 17.22
C PHE A 48 20.23 17.15 18.00
N GLN A 49 21.20 17.87 17.44
CA GLN A 49 22.47 18.19 18.12
C GLN A 49 22.44 19.49 18.95
N LYS A 50 21.32 20.22 18.99
CA LYS A 50 21.21 21.39 19.85
C LYS A 50 21.01 20.92 21.30
N GLN A 51 22.10 20.59 21.98
CA GLN A 51 22.11 20.41 23.43
C GLN A 51 21.50 21.66 24.06
N ILE A 52 20.37 21.46 24.72
CA ILE A 52 19.78 22.47 25.59
C ILE A 52 20.69 22.53 26.81
N ASN A 53 21.61 23.50 26.85
CA ASN A 53 22.28 23.88 28.08
C ASN A 53 21.21 24.47 29.01
N ARG A 54 20.66 23.62 29.88
CA ARG A 54 19.93 24.08 31.06
C ARG A 54 20.98 24.46 32.10
N GLU A 55 21.22 25.76 32.25
CA GLU A 55 21.82 26.31 33.45
C GLU A 55 20.87 26.01 34.62
N THR A 56 21.31 25.16 35.54
CA THR A 56 20.69 24.97 36.85
C THR A 56 21.01 26.19 37.70
N THR A 57 20.04 27.08 37.87
CA THR A 57 20.01 28.04 38.98
C THR A 57 19.09 27.53 40.07
N THR A 58 19.69 27.32 41.23
CA THR A 58 19.10 27.00 42.53
C THR A 58 18.21 28.12 43.06
N THR A 59 16.98 27.75 43.39
CA THR A 59 16.20 28.08 44.61
C THR A 59 16.15 29.52 45.14
N THR A 60 14.94 30.11 45.16
CA THR A 60 14.23 30.51 46.40
C THR A 60 12.72 30.72 46.13
N ALA A 61 11.91 30.17 47.03
CA ALA A 61 10.49 30.38 47.42
C ALA A 61 9.68 31.49 46.69
N ASP A 62 8.40 31.34 46.32
CA ASP A 62 7.24 30.99 47.17
C ASP A 62 6.03 30.44 46.38
N VAL A 63 5.35 29.47 47.01
CA VAL A 63 3.90 29.14 47.11
C VAL A 63 2.92 29.70 46.05
N ILE A 64 2.21 28.80 45.35
CA ILE A 64 0.74 28.56 45.43
C ILE A 64 0.42 27.24 44.69
N ASN A 65 -0.33 26.37 45.37
CA ASN A 65 -0.85 25.06 44.92
C ASN A 65 -1.78 25.16 43.70
N ASP A 66 -1.75 24.13 42.85
CA ASP A 66 -2.96 23.41 42.43
C ASP A 66 -2.57 22.04 41.87
N ASP A 67 -2.86 21.01 42.67
CA ASP A 67 -2.76 19.59 42.32
C ASP A 67 -3.97 19.18 41.47
N VAL A 68 -3.72 18.57 40.30
CA VAL A 68 -4.64 17.63 39.66
C VAL A 68 -3.83 16.41 39.24
N GLN A 69 -3.86 15.38 40.08
CA GLN A 69 -3.39 14.03 39.73
C GLN A 69 -4.42 13.35 38.83
N GLU A 70 -3.99 12.91 37.64
CA GLU A 70 -4.70 11.92 36.83
C GLU A 70 -4.54 10.56 37.51
N GLN A 71 -5.63 10.02 38.06
CA GLN A 71 -5.72 8.62 38.50
C GLN A 71 -6.15 7.74 37.32
N GLU A 72 -5.38 6.70 37.06
CA GLU A 72 -5.72 5.58 36.17
C GLU A 72 -6.75 4.69 36.88
N GLU A 73 -7.96 4.56 36.32
CA GLU A 73 -8.96 3.59 36.79
C GLU A 73 -8.71 2.22 36.13
N GLU A 74 -8.37 1.23 36.96
CA GLU A 74 -8.34 -0.19 36.62
C GLU A 74 -9.78 -0.75 36.50
N CYS A 75 -10.07 -1.39 35.36
CA CYS A 75 -11.33 -2.07 35.10
C CYS A 75 -11.39 -3.40 35.87
N SER A 76 -12.20 -3.45 36.92
CA SER A 76 -12.47 -4.66 37.71
C SER A 76 -13.50 -5.56 37.03
N THR A 77 -13.15 -6.84 36.90
CA THR A 77 -13.98 -7.91 36.35
C THR A 77 -15.06 -8.32 37.37
N VAL A 78 -16.33 -8.27 36.97
CA VAL A 78 -17.46 -8.68 37.81
C VAL A 78 -17.68 -10.18 37.71
N VAL A 79 -17.63 -10.83 38.88
CA VAL A 79 -17.96 -12.24 39.12
C VAL A 79 -19.49 -12.42 39.17
N SER A 80 -20.02 -13.40 38.44
CA SER A 80 -21.43 -13.81 38.52
C SER A 80 -21.65 -14.85 39.64
N PRO A 81 -22.79 -14.82 40.36
CA PRO A 81 -23.10 -15.83 41.37
C PRO A 81 -23.81 -17.05 40.76
N SER A 82 -23.46 -18.22 41.30
CA SER A 82 -23.97 -19.55 41.02
C SER A 82 -25.33 -19.82 41.70
N LEU A 83 -26.22 -20.56 41.01
CA LEU A 83 -27.33 -21.30 41.63
C LEU A 83 -27.20 -22.80 41.33
N SER A 84 -27.23 -23.59 42.42
CA SER A 84 -27.53 -25.03 42.54
C SER A 84 -28.90 -25.39 41.94
N SER A 85 -29.31 -26.60 41.56
CA SER A 85 -28.79 -27.98 41.55
C SER A 85 -29.91 -28.86 40.95
N LEU A 86 -29.61 -29.90 40.18
CA LEU A 86 -30.40 -31.16 40.15
C LEU A 86 -29.61 -32.30 39.47
N SER A 87 -29.50 -33.39 40.22
CA SER A 87 -29.04 -34.77 39.97
C SER A 87 -29.67 -35.42 38.71
N ASN A 88 -29.19 -36.48 38.03
CA ASN A 88 -28.31 -37.62 38.33
C ASN A 88 -27.98 -38.38 36.99
N PRO A 89 -27.37 -39.60 36.92
CA PRO A 89 -26.16 -39.84 36.12
C PRO A 89 -26.27 -40.91 35.00
N HIS A 90 -25.27 -40.96 34.09
CA HIS A 90 -24.71 -42.19 33.47
C HIS A 90 -23.39 -41.86 32.72
N VAL A 91 -22.21 -42.17 33.28
CA VAL A 91 -21.29 -43.31 33.01
C VAL A 91 -20.53 -43.26 31.65
N SER A 92 -19.29 -42.74 31.74
CA SER A 92 -17.98 -43.19 31.18
C SER A 92 -17.69 -43.27 29.67
N PRO A 93 -16.41 -43.22 29.21
CA PRO A 93 -15.16 -42.67 29.81
C PRO A 93 -14.36 -41.73 28.86
N PRO A 94 -13.38 -40.94 29.35
CA PRO A 94 -12.41 -40.27 28.50
C PRO A 94 -11.08 -41.05 28.39
N LEU A 95 -10.51 -41.02 27.18
CA LEU A 95 -9.14 -41.44 26.85
C LEU A 95 -8.13 -40.54 27.56
N SER A 96 -7.30 -41.16 28.38
CA SER A 96 -6.12 -40.58 29.00
C SER A 96 -4.95 -40.61 28.01
N ILE A 97 -4.54 -39.43 27.52
CA ILE A 97 -3.22 -39.23 26.92
C ILE A 97 -2.35 -38.53 27.96
N SER A 98 -1.43 -39.31 28.53
CA SER A 98 -0.32 -38.84 29.34
C SER A 98 0.65 -38.06 28.45
N ILE A 99 0.72 -36.73 28.63
CA ILE A 99 1.82 -35.92 28.12
C ILE A 99 2.72 -35.63 29.32
N CYS A 100 3.84 -36.36 29.38
CA CYS A 100 4.91 -36.10 30.32
C CYS A 100 5.48 -34.70 30.06
N ALA A 101 5.49 -33.89 31.11
CA ALA A 101 6.20 -32.63 31.16
C ALA A 101 7.72 -32.85 31.16
N SER A 102 8.43 -32.06 30.39
CA SER A 102 9.83 -31.71 30.62
C SER A 102 10.07 -30.32 30.01
N PRO A 103 10.18 -29.24 30.81
CA PRO A 103 10.65 -27.96 30.30
C PRO A 103 12.17 -27.93 30.43
N THR A 104 12.89 -28.32 29.37
CA THR A 104 14.28 -27.87 29.21
C THR A 104 14.23 -26.41 28.78
N THR A 105 14.56 -25.53 29.72
CA THR A 105 14.83 -24.11 29.49
C THR A 105 16.08 -23.99 28.62
N ASN A 106 15.95 -24.18 27.31
CA ASN A 106 16.97 -23.73 26.37
C ASN A 106 16.95 -22.20 26.41
N SER A 107 18.08 -21.60 26.73
CA SER A 107 18.19 -20.16 26.86
C SER A 107 17.80 -19.51 25.52
N VAL A 108 17.19 -18.33 25.55
CA VAL A 108 16.86 -17.56 24.33
C VAL A 108 18.09 -17.38 23.43
N SER A 109 19.29 -17.38 24.03
CA SER A 109 20.57 -17.36 23.32
C SER A 109 20.80 -18.61 22.44
N ASP A 110 20.44 -19.80 22.91
CA ASP A 110 20.64 -21.05 22.17
C ASP A 110 19.66 -21.17 20.99
N GLN A 111 18.43 -20.68 21.17
CA GLN A 111 17.47 -20.58 20.08
C GLN A 111 17.91 -19.56 19.02
N LEU A 112 18.48 -18.42 19.44
CA LEU A 112 19.01 -17.40 18.52
C LEU A 112 20.21 -17.93 17.73
N ALA A 113 21.12 -18.68 18.38
CA ALA A 113 22.26 -19.30 17.73
C ALA A 113 21.82 -20.32 16.66
N LEU A 114 20.80 -21.12 16.95
CA LEU A 114 20.24 -22.09 16.00
C LEU A 114 19.63 -21.39 14.77
N VAL A 115 18.91 -20.28 14.96
CA VAL A 115 18.32 -19.49 13.87
C VAL A 115 19.42 -18.85 13.00
N MET A 116 20.48 -18.32 13.61
CA MET A 116 21.60 -17.73 12.87
C MET A 116 22.38 -18.78 12.06
N GLU A 117 22.57 -19.99 12.61
CA GLU A 117 23.17 -21.13 11.92
C GLU A 117 22.33 -21.56 10.70
N GLN A 118 21.00 -21.60 10.83
CA GLN A 118 20.09 -21.91 9.73
C GLN A 118 20.10 -20.84 8.64
N LEU A 119 20.13 -19.56 9.00
CA LEU A 119 20.24 -18.46 8.03
C LEU A 119 21.56 -18.53 7.25
N LYS A 120 22.67 -18.83 7.92
CA LYS A 120 23.98 -18.99 7.27
C LYS A 120 24.01 -20.15 6.28
N LYS A 121 23.37 -21.28 6.61
CA LYS A 121 23.20 -22.42 5.69
C LYS A 121 22.35 -22.06 4.48
N MET A 122 21.27 -21.30 4.66
CA MET A 122 20.45 -20.80 3.55
C MET A 122 21.22 -19.84 2.63
N THR A 123 22.00 -18.91 3.17
CA THR A 123 22.82 -17.98 2.38
C THR A 123 23.86 -18.74 1.54
N ASN A 124 24.56 -19.70 2.14
CA ASN A 124 25.55 -20.52 1.42
C ASN A 124 24.91 -21.38 0.32
N ALA A 125 23.69 -21.89 0.53
CA ALA A 125 22.96 -22.64 -0.50
C ALA A 125 22.54 -21.74 -1.67
N ILE A 126 22.13 -20.49 -1.40
CA ILE A 126 21.80 -19.50 -2.44
C ILE A 126 23.04 -19.15 -3.27
N ASP A 127 24.20 -18.99 -2.62
CA ASP A 127 25.47 -18.70 -3.30
C ASP A 127 25.97 -19.88 -4.14
N GLN A 128 25.81 -21.12 -3.66
CA GLN A 128 26.10 -22.32 -4.46
C GLN A 128 25.18 -22.42 -5.68
N MET A 129 23.87 -22.24 -5.51
CA MET A 129 22.89 -22.28 -6.61
C MET A 129 23.13 -21.19 -7.66
N SER A 130 23.62 -20.01 -7.25
CA SER A 130 23.95 -18.93 -8.18
C SER A 130 25.30 -19.17 -8.89
N SER A 131 26.27 -19.82 -8.23
CA SER A 131 27.52 -20.27 -8.89
C SER A 131 27.27 -21.41 -9.91
N GLU A 132 26.36 -22.35 -9.61
CA GLU A 132 25.98 -23.43 -10.51
C GLU A 132 25.20 -22.92 -11.72
N LYS A 133 24.27 -21.96 -11.53
CA LYS A 133 23.60 -21.27 -12.65
C LYS A 133 24.59 -20.56 -13.59
N THR A 134 25.72 -20.10 -13.07
CA THR A 134 26.76 -19.44 -13.86
C THR A 134 27.62 -20.46 -14.63
N LYS A 135 27.86 -21.66 -14.07
CA LYS A 135 28.55 -22.78 -14.74
C LYS A 135 27.70 -23.48 -15.81
N VAL A 136 26.39 -23.61 -15.60
CA VAL A 136 25.47 -24.25 -16.57
C VAL A 136 25.32 -23.42 -17.86
N ARG A 137 25.54 -22.11 -17.81
CA ARG A 137 25.39 -21.20 -18.97
C ARG A 137 26.52 -21.29 -20.00
N LEU A 138 27.66 -21.89 -19.67
CA LEU A 138 28.79 -22.07 -20.59
C LEU A 138 28.74 -23.38 -21.40
N LEU A 139 27.81 -24.29 -21.08
CA LEU A 139 27.67 -25.61 -21.74
C LEU A 139 26.41 -25.73 -22.61
N SER A 140 25.63 -24.65 -22.81
CA SER A 140 24.31 -24.69 -23.49
C SER A 140 24.31 -24.18 -24.95
N SER A 141 25.45 -24.17 -25.65
CA SER A 141 25.51 -23.67 -27.03
C SER A 141 24.90 -24.64 -28.06
N SER A 142 24.86 -25.95 -27.77
CA SER A 142 24.34 -26.97 -28.70
C SER A 142 22.82 -27.17 -28.64
N SER A 143 22.17 -26.90 -27.50
CA SER A 143 20.71 -26.99 -27.37
C SER A 143 20.00 -25.75 -27.94
N GLN A 144 20.57 -24.56 -27.75
CA GLN A 144 19.98 -23.30 -28.23
C GLN A 144 20.03 -23.15 -29.75
N SER A 145 21.02 -23.74 -30.43
CA SER A 145 21.11 -23.70 -31.90
C SER A 145 19.99 -24.51 -32.57
N ASN A 146 19.63 -25.65 -32.00
CA ASN A 146 18.56 -26.50 -32.52
C ASN A 146 17.18 -25.85 -32.35
N ASP A 147 16.95 -25.15 -31.23
CA ASP A 147 15.72 -24.42 -30.96
C ASP A 147 15.53 -23.23 -31.90
N LEU A 148 16.59 -22.48 -32.21
CA LEU A 148 16.55 -21.38 -33.18
C LEU A 148 16.30 -21.88 -34.61
N GLU A 149 16.96 -22.98 -35.00
CA GLU A 149 16.75 -23.62 -36.30
C GLU A 149 15.27 -24.03 -36.48
N GLN A 150 14.70 -24.69 -35.47
CA GLN A 150 13.31 -25.13 -35.46
C GLN A 150 12.33 -23.94 -35.44
N MET A 151 12.58 -22.94 -34.61
CA MET A 151 11.77 -21.71 -34.55
C MET A 151 11.70 -21.02 -35.90
N PHE A 152 12.84 -20.85 -36.58
CA PHE A 152 12.84 -20.26 -37.91
C PHE A 152 12.19 -21.20 -38.92
N GLN A 153 12.43 -22.51 -38.91
CA GLN A 153 11.77 -23.45 -39.82
C GLN A 153 10.25 -23.34 -39.76
N ASN A 154 9.67 -23.14 -38.58
CA ASN A 154 8.23 -22.98 -38.36
C ASN A 154 7.64 -21.66 -38.92
N ILE A 155 8.47 -20.68 -39.29
CA ILE A 155 8.01 -19.44 -39.93
C ILE A 155 7.79 -19.71 -41.42
N THR A 156 6.52 -19.78 -41.80
CA THR A 156 6.05 -20.09 -43.15
C THR A 156 5.48 -18.87 -43.88
N CYS A 157 4.86 -17.95 -43.14
CA CYS A 157 4.21 -16.74 -43.65
C CYS A 157 4.52 -15.52 -42.77
N SER A 158 4.07 -14.32 -43.19
CA SER A 158 4.34 -13.09 -42.44
C SER A 158 3.64 -13.01 -41.08
N ASN A 159 2.51 -13.70 -40.90
CA ASN A 159 1.82 -13.78 -39.61
C ASN A 159 2.64 -14.54 -38.56
N ASP A 160 3.48 -15.49 -38.98
CA ASP A 160 4.33 -16.26 -38.07
C ASP A 160 5.45 -15.39 -37.46
N LEU A 161 5.75 -14.24 -38.08
CA LEU A 161 6.77 -13.31 -37.57
C LEU A 161 6.37 -12.68 -36.22
N TYR A 162 5.07 -12.61 -35.90
CA TYR A 162 4.60 -12.16 -34.58
C TYR A 162 4.98 -13.12 -33.45
N MET A 163 5.36 -14.35 -33.77
CA MET A 163 5.85 -15.33 -32.79
C MET A 163 7.30 -15.05 -32.36
N LEU A 164 8.04 -14.24 -33.11
CA LEU A 164 9.41 -13.87 -32.78
C LEU A 164 9.43 -12.90 -31.59
N LYS A 165 9.98 -13.36 -30.48
CA LYS A 165 10.22 -12.51 -29.30
C LYS A 165 11.13 -11.35 -29.71
N HIS A 166 10.87 -10.15 -29.18
CA HIS A 166 11.68 -8.94 -29.38
C HIS A 166 11.48 -8.13 -30.67
N PHE A 167 10.60 -8.56 -31.59
CA PHE A 167 10.36 -7.83 -32.83
C PHE A 167 9.03 -7.11 -32.86
N GLU A 168 9.02 -5.92 -33.46
CA GLU A 168 7.83 -5.14 -33.76
C GLU A 168 7.73 -4.96 -35.26
N ILE A 169 6.58 -5.30 -35.83
CA ILE A 169 6.31 -5.20 -37.27
C ILE A 169 5.57 -3.88 -37.51
N ASN A 170 6.15 -3.01 -38.33
CA ASN A 170 5.50 -1.81 -38.81
C ASN A 170 5.13 -2.00 -40.28
N SER A 171 3.87 -2.38 -40.52
CA SER A 171 3.33 -2.61 -41.86
C SER A 171 3.24 -1.34 -42.71
N GLN A 172 3.07 -0.16 -42.09
CA GLN A 172 3.01 1.11 -42.82
C GLN A 172 4.36 1.51 -43.40
N LEU A 173 5.44 1.24 -42.66
CA LEU A 173 6.80 1.55 -43.07
C LEU A 173 7.50 0.38 -43.77
N ASN A 174 6.83 -0.76 -43.91
CA ASN A 174 7.43 -2.02 -44.37
C ASN A 174 8.74 -2.35 -43.64
N THR A 175 8.74 -2.27 -42.30
CA THR A 175 9.92 -2.58 -41.50
C THR A 175 9.62 -3.51 -40.32
N ILE A 176 10.61 -4.32 -39.97
CA ILE A 176 10.65 -5.15 -38.77
C ILE A 176 11.77 -4.61 -37.89
N THR A 177 11.43 -4.20 -36.67
CA THR A 177 12.38 -3.60 -35.73
C THR A 177 12.63 -4.53 -34.54
N CYS A 178 13.89 -4.86 -34.27
CA CYS A 178 14.29 -5.54 -33.05
C CYS A 178 14.35 -4.52 -31.90
N ILE A 179 13.43 -4.61 -30.95
CA ILE A 179 13.27 -3.63 -29.85
C ILE A 179 14.55 -3.50 -29.00
N PRO A 180 15.18 -4.60 -28.51
CA PRO A 180 16.42 -4.52 -27.74
C PRO A 180 17.55 -3.85 -28.53
N CYS A 181 17.78 -4.26 -29.78
CA CYS A 181 18.84 -3.67 -30.60
C CYS A 181 18.58 -2.21 -30.92
N PHE A 182 17.33 -1.83 -31.19
CA PHE A 182 16.98 -0.43 -31.42
C PHE A 182 17.29 0.44 -30.19
N LYS A 183 16.97 -0.07 -28.99
CA LYS A 183 17.16 0.61 -27.71
C LYS A 183 18.64 0.71 -27.30
N PHE A 184 19.39 -0.39 -27.38
CA PHE A 184 20.73 -0.49 -26.79
C PHE A 184 21.90 -0.35 -27.77
N LYS A 185 21.68 -0.33 -29.10
CA LYS A 185 22.78 -0.23 -30.09
C LYS A 185 23.74 0.94 -29.86
N LYS A 186 23.25 2.07 -29.34
CA LYS A 186 24.07 3.27 -29.07
C LYS A 186 24.95 3.13 -27.83
N GLN A 187 24.61 2.19 -26.94
CA GLN A 187 25.32 1.94 -25.68
C GLN A 187 26.24 0.72 -25.78
N ALA A 188 26.22 0.02 -26.91
CA ALA A 188 26.98 -1.21 -27.07
C ALA A 188 28.50 -0.96 -27.07
N PRO A 189 29.29 -1.88 -26.49
CA PRO A 189 30.74 -1.82 -26.50
C PRO A 189 31.32 -1.66 -27.91
N LYS A 190 32.32 -0.79 -28.07
CA LYS A 190 32.95 -0.49 -29.37
C LYS A 190 33.40 -1.72 -30.15
N HIS A 191 33.87 -2.76 -29.46
CA HIS A 191 34.32 -4.02 -30.07
C HIS A 191 33.18 -4.85 -30.69
N LEU A 192 31.92 -4.61 -30.31
CA LEU A 192 30.73 -5.21 -30.93
C LEU A 192 30.18 -4.35 -32.08
N LEU A 193 30.58 -3.07 -32.14
CA LEU A 193 30.11 -2.13 -33.16
C LEU A 193 30.83 -2.25 -34.50
N SER A 194 32.04 -2.84 -34.54
CA SER A 194 32.89 -2.91 -35.74
C SER A 194 32.27 -3.68 -36.92
N THR A 195 31.24 -4.48 -36.66
CA THR A 195 30.52 -5.30 -37.64
C THR A 195 29.13 -4.75 -38.04
N ILE A 196 28.78 -3.55 -37.59
CA ILE A 196 27.43 -2.99 -37.77
C ILE A 196 27.28 -2.36 -39.16
N LYS A 197 26.25 -2.81 -39.89
CA LYS A 197 25.64 -2.03 -40.99
C LYS A 197 24.69 -1.00 -40.39
N SER A 198 24.54 0.17 -41.03
CA SER A 198 23.69 1.29 -40.56
C SER A 198 22.25 0.91 -40.21
N SER A 199 21.72 -0.18 -40.78
CA SER A 199 20.38 -0.73 -40.55
C SER A 199 20.31 -1.84 -39.48
N PHE A 200 21.33 -2.06 -38.64
CA PHE A 200 21.28 -3.13 -37.65
C PHE A 200 20.08 -2.99 -36.69
N GLY A 201 19.27 -4.06 -36.61
CA GLY A 201 18.03 -4.11 -35.85
C GLY A 201 16.80 -3.56 -36.58
N ILE A 202 16.93 -3.15 -37.85
CA ILE A 202 15.81 -2.76 -38.72
C ILE A 202 15.93 -3.56 -40.02
N LEU A 203 14.91 -4.34 -40.32
CA LEU A 203 14.85 -5.23 -41.48
C LEU A 203 13.66 -4.83 -42.35
N GLU A 204 13.77 -5.02 -43.66
CA GLU A 204 12.65 -4.79 -44.59
C GLU A 204 11.56 -5.86 -44.37
N TYR A 205 10.33 -5.42 -44.12
CA TYR A 205 9.17 -6.31 -44.01
C TYR A 205 8.71 -6.74 -45.41
N VAL A 206 8.43 -8.02 -45.56
CA VAL A 206 7.91 -8.60 -46.81
C VAL A 206 6.67 -9.40 -46.46
N GLU A 207 5.54 -9.06 -47.09
CA GLU A 207 4.29 -9.80 -46.95
C GLU A 207 4.36 -11.10 -47.77
N GLN A 208 3.97 -12.22 -47.16
CA GLN A 208 4.00 -13.56 -47.75
C GLN A 208 2.71 -14.31 -47.39
N ASP A 209 1.98 -14.71 -48.42
CA ASP A 209 0.78 -15.55 -48.34
C ASP A 209 1.15 -16.99 -47.91
N PRO A 210 0.46 -17.57 -46.91
CA PRO A 210 0.68 -18.94 -46.45
C PRO A 210 0.42 -20.03 -47.51
N HIS A 211 -0.39 -19.75 -48.53
CA HIS A 211 -0.73 -20.73 -49.58
C HIS A 211 0.21 -20.70 -50.78
N GLN A 212 1.20 -19.80 -50.79
CA GLN A 212 2.13 -19.62 -51.91
C GLN A 212 3.54 -20.12 -51.58
N ILE A 213 4.25 -20.57 -52.62
CA ILE A 213 5.69 -20.90 -52.50
C ILE A 213 6.43 -19.67 -51.98
N GLN A 214 7.24 -19.85 -50.93
CA GLN A 214 7.97 -18.75 -50.29
C GLN A 214 8.80 -17.98 -51.32
N SER A 215 8.51 -16.68 -51.44
CA SER A 215 9.23 -15.76 -52.31
C SER A 215 10.71 -15.68 -51.93
N GLN A 216 11.57 -15.41 -52.90
CA GLN A 216 13.01 -15.22 -52.66
C GLN A 216 13.29 -14.10 -51.64
N ARG A 217 12.44 -13.06 -51.63
CA ARG A 217 12.50 -11.95 -50.67
C ARG A 217 12.19 -12.42 -49.25
N PHE A 218 11.13 -13.20 -49.06
CA PHE A 218 10.79 -13.76 -47.75
C PHE A 218 11.86 -14.74 -47.22
N ARG A 219 12.43 -15.59 -48.09
CA ARG A 219 13.57 -16.46 -47.71
C ARG A 219 14.79 -15.65 -47.27
N SER A 220 15.05 -14.52 -47.93
CA SER A 220 16.16 -13.61 -47.59
C SER A 220 15.89 -12.89 -46.27
N LEU A 221 14.67 -12.45 -46.02
CA LEU A 221 14.25 -11.89 -44.74
C LEU A 221 14.46 -12.89 -43.59
N LYS A 222 13.99 -14.13 -43.76
CA LYS A 222 14.18 -15.22 -42.79
C LYS A 222 15.65 -15.49 -42.48
N ARG A 223 16.50 -15.53 -43.51
CA ARG A 223 17.95 -15.65 -43.35
C ARG A 223 18.55 -14.47 -42.58
N ASN A 224 18.13 -13.25 -42.90
CA ASN A 224 18.62 -12.04 -42.24
C ASN A 224 18.19 -11.95 -40.78
N LEU A 225 16.96 -12.40 -40.45
CA LEU A 225 16.49 -12.54 -39.09
C LEU A 225 17.33 -13.59 -38.32
N LYS A 226 17.59 -14.76 -38.91
CA LYS A 226 18.45 -15.79 -38.30
C LYS A 226 19.84 -15.23 -37.99
N LEU A 227 20.49 -14.60 -38.98
CA LEU A 227 21.81 -13.97 -38.81
C LEU A 227 21.78 -12.84 -37.76
N HIS A 228 20.66 -12.13 -37.62
CA HIS A 228 20.50 -11.11 -36.60
C HIS A 228 20.47 -11.73 -35.20
N TYR A 229 19.70 -12.81 -35.00
CA TYR A 229 19.64 -13.54 -33.72
C TYR A 229 20.99 -14.12 -33.31
N GLU A 230 21.75 -14.64 -34.28
CA GLU A 230 23.08 -15.21 -34.05
C GLU A 230 24.16 -14.12 -33.82
N ASN A 231 23.84 -12.85 -34.06
CA ASN A 231 24.80 -11.77 -33.93
C ASN A 231 25.13 -11.51 -32.45
N ARG A 232 26.42 -11.48 -32.11
CA ARG A 232 26.91 -11.16 -30.74
C ARG A 232 26.37 -9.85 -30.19
N LEU A 233 26.15 -8.86 -31.05
CA LEU A 233 25.56 -7.58 -30.64
C LEU A 233 24.08 -7.72 -30.28
N HIS A 234 23.33 -8.57 -30.99
CA HIS A 234 21.94 -8.83 -30.64
C HIS A 234 21.85 -9.54 -29.29
N ILE A 235 22.65 -10.59 -29.11
CA ILE A 235 22.72 -11.34 -27.84
C ILE A 235 23.00 -10.38 -26.68
N TRP A 236 24.01 -9.51 -26.81
CA TRP A 236 24.31 -8.50 -25.80
C TRP A 236 23.15 -7.52 -25.56
N CYS A 237 22.52 -7.02 -26.64
CA CYS A 237 21.36 -6.12 -26.50
C CYS A 237 20.18 -6.79 -25.78
N VAL A 238 19.92 -8.07 -26.03
CA VAL A 238 18.87 -8.85 -25.35
C VAL A 238 19.21 -9.03 -23.88
N GLU A 239 20.45 -9.42 -23.56
CA GLU A 239 20.89 -9.57 -22.16
C GLU A 239 20.77 -8.27 -21.37
N GLU A 240 21.13 -7.12 -21.96
CA GLU A 240 20.96 -5.82 -21.31
C GLU A 240 19.47 -5.43 -21.15
N ASP A 241 18.61 -5.72 -22.13
CA ASP A 241 17.17 -5.47 -21.98
C ASP A 241 16.56 -6.33 -20.88
N GLU A 242 16.97 -7.61 -20.77
CA GLU A 242 16.56 -8.50 -19.69
C GLU A 242 17.03 -8.01 -18.32
N LYS A 243 18.28 -7.56 -18.20
CA LYS A 243 18.80 -6.97 -16.95
C LYS A 243 17.98 -5.76 -16.52
N VAL A 244 17.74 -4.81 -17.43
CA VAL A 244 16.96 -3.59 -17.12
C VAL A 244 15.53 -3.95 -16.72
N LYS A 245 14.90 -4.91 -17.41
CA LYS A 245 13.55 -5.41 -17.05
C LYS A 245 13.55 -6.06 -15.66
N GLN A 246 14.56 -6.88 -15.36
CA GLN A 246 14.70 -7.55 -14.08
C GLN A 246 14.91 -6.53 -12.94
N GLU A 247 15.79 -5.56 -13.13
CA GLU A 247 16.03 -4.47 -12.17
C GLU A 247 14.75 -3.66 -11.91
N LEU A 248 14.02 -3.31 -12.96
CA LEU A 248 12.73 -2.63 -12.83
C LEU A 248 11.72 -3.50 -12.07
N HIS A 249 11.65 -4.79 -12.39
CA HIS A 249 10.74 -5.71 -11.72
C HIS A 249 11.08 -5.86 -10.23
N ASP A 250 12.37 -5.97 -9.89
CA ASP A 250 12.84 -6.05 -8.51
C ASP A 250 12.65 -4.72 -7.76
N PHE A 251 12.84 -3.58 -8.43
CA PHE A 251 12.51 -2.27 -7.90
C PHE A 251 11.02 -2.15 -7.56
N ILE A 252 10.13 -2.53 -8.49
CA ILE A 252 8.68 -2.55 -8.26
C ILE A 252 8.32 -3.49 -7.11
N ARG A 253 8.90 -4.69 -7.07
CA ARG A 253 8.66 -5.68 -6.01
C ARG A 253 9.07 -5.16 -4.63
N LYS A 254 10.27 -4.57 -4.52
CA LYS A 254 10.78 -3.98 -3.28
C LYS A 254 9.90 -2.83 -2.81
N ASN A 255 9.52 -1.92 -3.71
CA ASN A 255 8.66 -0.78 -3.37
C ASN A 255 7.25 -1.20 -3.01
N LYS A 256 6.72 -2.25 -3.64
CA LYS A 256 5.42 -2.83 -3.28
C LYS A 256 5.46 -3.38 -1.85
N LYS A 257 6.51 -4.11 -1.48
CA LYS A 257 6.70 -4.62 -0.10
C LYS A 257 6.77 -3.48 0.91
N ALA A 258 7.55 -2.43 0.61
CA ALA A 258 7.64 -1.23 1.43
C ALA A 258 6.28 -0.55 1.63
N GLY A 259 5.53 -0.34 0.54
CA GLY A 259 4.20 0.26 0.59
C GLY A 259 3.22 -0.52 1.45
N PHE A 260 3.23 -1.86 1.38
CA PHE A 260 2.40 -2.70 2.25
C PHE A 260 2.78 -2.60 3.72
N ASN A 261 4.07 -2.53 4.03
CA ASN A 261 4.53 -2.39 5.42
C ASN A 261 4.09 -1.05 6.02
N ILE A 262 4.23 0.05 5.27
CA ILE A 262 3.71 1.36 5.69
C ILE A 262 2.19 1.29 5.91
N GLY A 263 1.45 0.72 4.95
CA GLY A 263 -0.01 0.58 5.05
C GLY A 263 -0.45 -0.25 6.27
N ARG A 264 0.26 -1.33 6.58
CA ARG A 264 0.01 -2.17 7.77
C ARG A 264 0.30 -1.42 9.06
N ALA A 265 1.38 -0.64 9.12
CA ALA A 265 1.69 0.20 10.27
C ALA A 265 0.59 1.24 10.51
N ALA A 266 0.11 1.90 9.45
CA ALA A 266 -0.99 2.84 9.55
C ALA A 266 -2.28 2.16 10.00
N LEU A 267 -2.63 1.01 9.42
CA LEU A 267 -3.80 0.22 9.81
C LEU A 267 -3.74 -0.21 11.28
N PHE A 268 -2.57 -0.68 11.73
CA PHE A 268 -2.33 -1.01 13.14
C PHE A 268 -2.59 0.20 14.04
N CYS A 269 -2.06 1.37 13.69
CA CYS A 269 -2.32 2.57 14.47
C CYS A 269 -3.80 2.95 14.48
N ILE A 270 -4.48 2.93 13.33
CA ILE A 270 -5.92 3.26 13.23
C ILE A 270 -6.76 2.30 14.08
N ARG A 271 -6.52 0.98 13.97
CA ARG A 271 -7.29 -0.04 14.69
C ARG A 271 -7.14 0.07 16.21
N ASN A 272 -5.98 0.52 16.69
CA ASN A 272 -5.71 0.70 18.12
C ASN A 272 -5.95 2.14 18.61
N GLY A 273 -6.62 2.98 17.82
CA GLY A 273 -6.90 4.37 18.21
C GLY A 273 -5.66 5.26 18.34
N LEU A 274 -4.52 4.84 17.78
CA LEU A 274 -3.27 5.58 17.85
C LEU A 274 -3.23 6.70 16.81
N GLY A 275 -2.77 7.88 17.23
CA GLY A 275 -2.65 9.04 16.36
C GLY A 275 -1.49 8.96 15.36
N GLY A 276 -1.50 9.87 14.38
CA GLY A 276 -0.45 9.90 13.34
C GLY A 276 0.98 10.08 13.87
N LEU A 277 1.15 10.63 15.08
CA LEU A 277 2.47 10.67 15.72
C LEU A 277 2.99 9.27 16.05
N LYS A 278 2.14 8.40 16.62
CA LYS A 278 2.50 7.01 16.92
C LYS A 278 2.74 6.20 15.65
N PHE A 279 2.06 6.52 14.55
CA PHE A 279 2.36 5.95 13.23
C PHE A 279 3.81 6.20 12.81
N VAL A 280 4.30 7.45 12.90
CA VAL A 280 5.70 7.77 12.55
C VAL A 280 6.68 7.02 13.46
N HIS A 281 6.41 6.96 14.77
CA HIS A 281 7.23 6.17 15.70
C HIS A 281 7.23 4.68 15.36
N THR A 282 6.08 4.13 14.95
CA THR A 282 5.95 2.73 14.53
C THR A 282 6.77 2.47 13.27
N LEU A 283 6.78 3.39 12.30
CA LEU A 283 7.64 3.26 11.12
C LEU A 283 9.12 3.27 11.51
N ASN A 284 9.55 4.17 12.39
CA ASN A 284 10.94 4.21 12.85
C ASN A 284 11.34 2.90 13.55
N LEU A 285 10.46 2.35 14.39
CA LEU A 285 10.71 1.07 15.04
C LEU A 285 10.80 -0.07 14.01
N LEU A 286 9.93 -0.09 13.01
CA LEU A 286 9.98 -1.07 11.93
C LEU A 286 11.30 -0.97 11.15
N ASP A 287 11.78 0.24 10.85
CA ASP A 287 13.06 0.48 10.18
C ASP A 287 14.24 -0.03 11.01
N LEU A 288 14.26 0.29 12.30
CA LEU A 288 15.28 -0.21 13.25
C LEU A 288 15.30 -1.74 13.34
N CYS A 289 14.14 -2.38 13.21
CA CYS A 289 14.01 -3.83 13.15
C CYS A 289 14.34 -4.43 11.77
N GLY A 290 14.84 -3.63 10.82
CA GLY A 290 15.21 -4.07 9.47
C GLY A 290 14.03 -4.34 8.53
N ALA A 291 12.83 -3.86 8.86
CA ALA A 291 11.69 -3.99 7.96
C ALA A 291 11.85 -3.03 6.78
N SER A 292 11.63 -3.53 5.56
CA SER A 292 11.63 -2.68 4.37
C SER A 292 10.42 -1.74 4.40
N ILE A 293 10.63 -0.46 4.69
CA ILE A 293 9.58 0.58 4.68
C ILE A 293 9.80 1.66 3.60
N GLY A 294 10.86 1.57 2.80
CA GLY A 294 11.15 2.54 1.73
C GLY A 294 11.48 3.93 2.27
N THR A 295 11.33 4.98 1.47
CA THR A 295 11.63 6.39 1.85
C THR A 295 10.46 7.35 1.60
N TYR A 296 9.31 6.85 1.18
CA TYR A 296 8.16 7.65 0.76
C TYR A 296 6.96 7.40 1.67
N ARG A 297 6.07 8.39 1.83
CA ARG A 297 4.81 8.30 2.61
C ARG A 297 4.99 7.95 4.11
N HIS A 298 6.03 8.48 4.73
CA HIS A 298 6.27 8.33 6.18
C HIS A 298 5.66 9.45 7.03
N SER A 299 4.97 10.41 6.41
CA SER A 299 4.48 11.59 7.11
C SER A 299 3.16 11.33 7.85
N ARG A 300 2.90 12.14 8.88
CA ARG A 300 1.60 12.20 9.56
C ARG A 300 0.44 12.56 8.61
N TRP A 301 0.74 13.28 7.54
CA TRP A 301 -0.24 13.69 6.55
C TRP A 301 -0.71 12.50 5.71
N PHE A 302 0.22 11.65 5.27
CA PHE A 302 -0.14 10.40 4.59
C PHE A 302 -1.04 9.51 5.46
N PHE A 303 -0.78 9.44 6.76
CA PHE A 303 -1.66 8.71 7.70
C PHE A 303 -3.10 9.24 7.67
N GLN A 304 -3.30 10.56 7.63
CA GLN A 304 -4.62 11.17 7.55
C GLN A 304 -5.29 10.87 6.20
N GLU A 305 -4.55 10.99 5.09
CA GLU A 305 -5.06 10.64 3.77
C GLU A 305 -5.51 9.19 3.71
N LEU A 306 -4.66 8.26 4.19
CA LEU A 306 -4.97 6.84 4.18
C LEU A 306 -6.18 6.53 5.06
N ARG A 307 -6.29 7.15 6.23
CA ARG A 307 -7.48 7.03 7.09
C ARG A 307 -8.75 7.45 6.34
N ASN A 308 -8.70 8.56 5.62
CA ASN A 308 -9.85 9.05 4.84
C ASN A 308 -10.18 8.09 3.69
N SER A 309 -9.16 7.62 2.95
CA SER A 309 -9.36 6.61 1.89
C SER A 309 -9.96 5.32 2.44
N MET A 310 -9.48 4.85 3.59
CA MET A 310 -10.02 3.67 4.27
C MET A 310 -11.48 3.87 4.69
N ALA A 311 -11.81 5.04 5.24
CA ALA A 311 -13.19 5.36 5.60
C ALA A 311 -14.12 5.34 4.38
N THR A 312 -13.69 5.94 3.26
CA THR A 312 -14.45 5.91 1.99
C THR A 312 -14.63 4.48 1.48
N SER A 313 -13.57 3.66 1.44
CA SER A 313 -13.66 2.27 1.02
C SER A 313 -14.55 1.43 1.95
N MET A 314 -14.49 1.67 3.27
CA MET A 314 -15.34 0.97 4.22
C MET A 314 -16.80 1.36 4.06
N LYS A 315 -17.09 2.65 3.91
CA LYS A 315 -18.42 3.16 3.59
C LYS A 315 -19.00 2.48 2.35
N GLN A 316 -18.22 2.42 1.26
CA GLN A 316 -18.65 1.76 0.03
C GLN A 316 -18.99 0.28 0.28
N ARG A 317 -18.13 -0.47 0.97
CA ARG A 317 -18.37 -1.89 1.27
C ARG A 317 -19.60 -2.12 2.15
N VAL A 318 -19.81 -1.27 3.16
CA VAL A 318 -21.00 -1.33 4.01
C VAL A 318 -22.25 -1.06 3.17
N MET A 319 -22.22 -0.08 2.27
CA MET A 319 -23.35 0.21 1.38
C MET A 319 -23.63 -0.93 0.41
N GLU A 320 -22.60 -1.52 -0.21
CA GLU A 320 -22.72 -2.71 -1.05
C GLU A 320 -23.34 -3.88 -0.26
N TYR A 321 -22.88 -4.10 0.96
CA TYR A 321 -23.42 -5.13 1.87
C TYR A 321 -24.90 -4.91 2.19
N LEU A 322 -25.30 -3.67 2.48
CA LEU A 322 -26.68 -3.30 2.78
C LEU A 322 -27.62 -3.41 1.58
N ILE A 323 -27.13 -3.13 0.37
CA ILE A 323 -27.92 -3.21 -0.87
C ILE A 323 -28.06 -4.67 -1.33
N SER A 324 -27.04 -5.50 -1.09
CA SER A 324 -27.09 -6.90 -1.45
C SER A 324 -28.18 -7.65 -0.68
N VAL A 325 -28.79 -8.61 -1.36
CA VAL A 325 -29.79 -9.51 -0.78
C VAL A 325 -29.07 -10.53 0.11
N ASP A 326 -29.63 -10.79 1.27
CA ASP A 326 -29.12 -11.83 2.14
C ASP A 326 -29.42 -13.22 1.54
N PRO A 327 -28.42 -14.09 1.37
CA PRO A 327 -28.61 -15.38 0.71
C PRO A 327 -29.52 -16.33 1.49
N ILE A 328 -29.67 -16.13 2.81
CA ILE A 328 -30.50 -17.00 3.66
C ILE A 328 -31.94 -16.54 3.63
N THR A 329 -32.20 -15.23 3.79
CA THR A 329 -33.56 -14.71 3.89
C THR A 329 -34.17 -14.32 2.54
N GLY A 330 -33.34 -14.15 1.50
CA GLY A 330 -33.79 -13.64 0.20
C GLY A 330 -34.24 -12.17 0.24
N GLN A 331 -34.02 -11.48 1.35
CA GLN A 331 -34.40 -10.08 1.57
C GLN A 331 -33.16 -9.21 1.76
N GLN A 332 -33.29 -7.90 1.52
CA GLN A 332 -32.24 -6.96 1.88
C GLN A 332 -32.10 -6.89 3.40
N ARG A 333 -30.89 -6.61 3.87
CA ARG A 333 -30.57 -6.67 5.29
C ARG A 333 -31.25 -5.53 6.07
N PRO A 334 -31.89 -5.83 7.22
CA PRO A 334 -32.45 -4.80 8.07
C PRO A 334 -31.36 -3.95 8.69
N ILE A 335 -31.70 -2.70 9.00
CA ILE A 335 -30.82 -1.77 9.71
C ILE A 335 -31.48 -1.30 11.00
N GLY A 336 -30.68 -1.26 12.07
CA GLY A 336 -30.99 -0.51 13.27
C GLY A 336 -30.19 0.78 13.29
N ILE A 337 -30.67 1.78 14.02
CA ILE A 337 -29.91 3.00 14.30
C ILE A 337 -29.79 3.19 15.80
N THR A 338 -28.72 3.84 16.23
CA THR A 338 -28.63 4.36 17.59
C THR A 338 -28.08 5.75 17.54
N PHE A 339 -28.63 6.60 18.41
CA PHE A 339 -28.11 7.93 18.59
C PHE A 339 -28.15 8.30 20.06
N ASP A 340 -27.10 9.00 20.46
CA ASP A 340 -26.83 9.34 21.86
C ASP A 340 -26.26 10.74 21.96
N LYS A 341 -26.45 11.40 23.10
CA LYS A 341 -25.96 12.74 23.37
C LYS A 341 -24.81 12.65 24.37
N VAL A 342 -23.59 12.93 23.91
CA VAL A 342 -22.40 12.87 24.74
C VAL A 342 -21.87 14.27 24.97
N THR A 343 -21.68 14.66 26.23
CA THR A 343 -21.08 15.96 26.59
C THR A 343 -19.65 15.74 27.07
N LEU A 344 -18.68 16.20 26.29
CA LEU A 344 -17.25 16.12 26.63
C LEU A 344 -16.67 17.54 26.74
N LEU A 345 -16.04 17.86 27.87
CA LEU A 345 -15.36 19.15 28.07
C LEU A 345 -16.23 20.37 27.67
N LYS A 346 -17.49 20.38 28.13
CA LYS A 346 -18.51 21.42 27.82
C LYS A 346 -18.92 21.49 26.34
N ARG A 347 -18.66 20.45 25.55
CA ARG A 347 -19.13 20.32 24.17
C ARG A 347 -20.06 19.12 24.04
N THR A 348 -21.27 19.40 23.59
CA THR A 348 -22.30 18.40 23.40
C THR A 348 -22.26 17.88 21.97
N LEU A 349 -22.16 16.57 21.80
CA LEU A 349 -22.16 15.88 20.53
C LEU A 349 -23.36 14.95 20.44
N GLN A 350 -24.04 14.92 19.31
CA GLN A 350 -24.97 13.86 18.95
C GLN A 350 -24.19 12.79 18.17
N VAL A 351 -23.96 11.65 18.82
CA VAL A 351 -23.37 10.47 18.21
C VAL A 351 -24.46 9.76 17.43
N THR A 352 -24.18 9.37 16.19
CA THR A 352 -25.07 8.55 15.37
C THR A 352 -24.33 7.32 14.88
N MET A 353 -24.92 6.15 15.11
CA MET A 353 -24.37 4.87 14.70
C MET A 353 -25.44 4.04 13.97
N LEU A 354 -24.98 3.24 13.04
CA LEU A 354 -25.77 2.20 12.39
C LEU A 354 -25.53 0.88 13.12
N VAL A 355 -26.55 0.06 13.30
CA VAL A 355 -26.43 -1.28 13.86
C VAL A 355 -26.89 -2.26 12.80
N ILE A 356 -26.00 -3.16 12.38
CA ILE A 356 -26.28 -4.15 11.33
C ILE A 356 -25.83 -5.52 11.76
N MET A 357 -26.41 -6.57 11.17
CA MET A 357 -25.96 -7.93 11.38
C MET A 357 -24.89 -8.30 10.35
N ILE A 358 -23.69 -8.67 10.81
CA ILE A 358 -22.61 -9.22 9.99
C ILE A 358 -22.25 -10.59 10.57
N ASP A 359 -22.33 -11.64 9.76
CA ASP A 359 -22.01 -13.01 10.16
C ASP A 359 -22.68 -13.46 11.48
N GLY A 360 -23.95 -13.10 11.65
CA GLY A 360 -24.74 -13.42 12.85
C GLY A 360 -24.45 -12.53 14.08
N GLN A 361 -23.58 -11.54 13.97
CA GLN A 361 -23.24 -10.62 15.06
C GLN A 361 -23.78 -9.22 14.82
N LEU A 362 -24.41 -8.63 15.84
CA LEU A 362 -24.77 -7.22 15.84
C LEU A 362 -23.49 -6.37 15.87
N THR A 363 -23.25 -5.67 14.77
CA THR A 363 -22.05 -4.86 14.57
C THR A 363 -22.44 -3.39 14.54
N PRO A 364 -22.04 -2.61 15.56
CA PRO A 364 -22.24 -1.17 15.56
C PRO A 364 -21.20 -0.50 14.65
N ILE A 365 -21.69 0.34 13.73
CA ILE A 365 -20.89 1.14 12.82
C ILE A 365 -21.08 2.61 13.18
N TYR A 366 -20.05 3.19 13.77
CA TYR A 366 -20.01 4.62 14.03
C TYR A 366 -20.05 5.42 12.71
N LEU A 367 -21.01 6.33 12.58
CA LEU A 367 -21.15 7.16 11.39
C LEU A 367 -20.50 8.53 11.62
N LYS A 368 -20.99 9.26 12.63
CA LYS A 368 -20.57 10.63 12.91
C LYS A 368 -20.98 11.08 14.31
N SER A 369 -20.22 12.02 14.85
CA SER A 369 -20.60 12.84 16.01
C SER A 369 -20.79 14.27 15.56
N SER A 370 -22.03 14.73 15.56
CA SER A 370 -22.40 16.10 15.17
C SER A 370 -22.39 17.02 16.39
N LEU A 371 -21.79 18.20 16.28
CA LEU A 371 -21.78 19.17 17.37
C LEU A 371 -23.16 19.80 17.57
N CYS A 372 -23.72 19.66 18.77
CA CYS A 372 -24.93 20.35 19.19
C CYS A 372 -24.53 21.72 19.73
N LYS A 373 -24.61 22.75 18.89
CA LYS A 373 -24.16 24.12 19.23
C LYS A 373 -25.06 24.81 20.27
N THR A 374 -26.32 24.42 20.32
CA THR A 374 -27.37 24.95 21.22
C THR A 374 -28.17 23.79 21.78
N GLU A 375 -29.09 24.07 22.71
CA GLU A 375 -30.18 23.15 23.00
C GLU A 375 -30.98 22.95 21.72
N LEU A 376 -30.91 21.74 21.18
CA LEU A 376 -31.64 21.35 19.98
C LEU A 376 -32.98 20.74 20.40
N SER A 377 -34.04 21.07 19.66
CA SER A 377 -35.33 20.42 19.82
C SER A 377 -35.28 18.96 19.35
N GLY A 378 -36.31 18.18 19.69
CA GLY A 378 -36.44 16.81 19.19
C GLY A 378 -36.45 16.74 17.66
N GLU A 379 -37.14 17.67 17.01
CA GLU A 379 -37.19 17.79 15.54
C GLU A 379 -35.81 18.05 14.94
N GLU A 380 -35.02 18.97 15.52
CA GLU A 380 -33.68 19.30 15.04
C GLU A 380 -32.71 18.12 15.22
N LEU A 381 -32.80 17.40 16.34
CA LEU A 381 -32.01 16.20 16.59
C LEU A 381 -32.37 15.07 15.62
N ALA A 382 -33.66 14.89 15.31
CA ALA A 382 -34.13 13.94 14.30
C ALA A 382 -33.64 14.31 12.90
N ALA A 383 -33.73 15.59 12.51
CA ALA A 383 -33.25 16.09 11.22
C ALA A 383 -31.73 15.89 11.07
N ASN A 384 -30.95 16.14 12.13
CA ASN A 384 -29.53 15.86 12.14
C ASN A 384 -29.22 14.38 11.91
N CYS A 385 -29.98 13.48 12.56
CA CYS A 385 -29.82 12.04 12.39
C CYS A 385 -30.06 11.62 10.93
N VAL A 386 -31.16 12.07 10.33
CA VAL A 386 -31.47 11.81 8.90
C VAL A 386 -30.36 12.35 8.00
N HIS A 387 -29.89 13.57 8.25
CA HIS A 387 -28.79 14.14 7.47
C HIS A 387 -27.50 13.31 7.55
N VAL A 388 -27.17 12.75 8.71
CA VAL A 388 -26.01 11.86 8.88
C VAL A 388 -26.20 10.56 8.09
N LEU A 389 -27.38 9.94 8.16
CA LEU A 389 -27.71 8.72 7.43
C LEU A 389 -27.66 8.93 5.90
N GLU A 390 -28.25 10.02 5.41
CA GLU A 390 -28.21 10.40 3.99
C GLU A 390 -26.78 10.71 3.53
N SER A 391 -25.99 11.40 4.36
CA SER A 391 -24.57 11.65 4.09
C SER A 391 -23.76 10.35 4.02
N PHE A 392 -24.18 9.31 4.75
CA PHE A 392 -23.61 7.96 4.65
C PHE A 392 -24.05 7.22 3.37
N GLY A 393 -25.05 7.71 2.65
CA GLY A 393 -25.56 7.14 1.41
C GLY A 393 -26.87 6.36 1.58
N LEU A 394 -27.47 6.36 2.77
CA LEU A 394 -28.78 5.75 3.01
C LEU A 394 -29.88 6.73 2.56
N THR A 395 -30.51 6.44 1.42
CA THR A 395 -31.61 7.26 0.91
C THR A 395 -32.86 7.07 1.76
N LYS A 396 -33.78 8.05 1.75
CA LYS A 396 -35.06 7.93 2.48
C LYS A 396 -35.83 6.67 2.11
N SER A 397 -35.87 6.30 0.82
CA SER A 397 -36.51 5.04 0.38
C SER A 397 -35.84 3.81 0.99
N MET A 398 -34.49 3.76 1.04
CA MET A 398 -33.81 2.66 1.72
C MET A 398 -34.12 2.62 3.22
N LEU A 399 -34.23 3.78 3.86
CA LEU A 399 -34.59 3.87 5.28
C LEU A 399 -36.03 3.42 5.52
N GLN A 400 -36.98 3.81 4.67
CA GLN A 400 -38.37 3.35 4.74
C GLN A 400 -38.50 1.83 4.67
N ASP A 401 -37.71 1.19 3.79
CA ASP A 401 -37.78 -0.25 3.57
C ASP A 401 -37.00 -1.07 4.60
N LYS A 402 -35.87 -0.55 5.10
CA LYS A 402 -34.90 -1.34 5.88
C LYS A 402 -34.82 -1.00 7.36
N LEU A 403 -35.25 0.19 7.77
CA LEU A 403 -35.11 0.62 9.15
C LEU A 403 -36.10 -0.16 10.02
N THR A 404 -35.58 -1.06 10.86
CA THR A 404 -36.42 -1.92 11.72
C THR A 404 -36.56 -1.38 13.14
N GLY A 405 -35.77 -0.38 13.51
CA GLY A 405 -35.88 0.26 14.82
C GLY A 405 -34.60 0.97 15.23
N GLY A 406 -34.57 1.41 16.48
CA GLY A 406 -33.40 2.08 17.02
C GLY A 406 -33.34 2.13 18.54
N ALA A 407 -32.15 2.42 19.04
CA ALA A 407 -31.86 2.53 20.46
C ALA A 407 -31.47 3.96 20.80
N VAL A 408 -32.20 4.55 21.75
CA VAL A 408 -32.10 5.96 22.15
C VAL A 408 -32.19 6.06 23.67
N ASP A 409 -31.60 7.10 24.26
CA ASP A 409 -31.74 7.35 25.70
C ASP A 409 -33.17 7.84 26.07
N GLY A 410 -33.50 7.86 27.37
CA GLY A 410 -34.81 8.34 27.84
C GLY A 410 -35.09 9.82 27.57
N ALA A 411 -34.07 10.68 27.54
CA ALA A 411 -34.23 12.08 27.18
C ALA A 411 -34.65 12.24 25.70
N TYR A 412 -34.12 11.41 24.79
CA TYR A 412 -34.57 11.37 23.40
C TYR A 412 -36.03 10.94 23.26
N ILE A 413 -36.48 9.99 24.11
CA ILE A 413 -37.88 9.56 24.18
C ILE A 413 -38.77 10.73 24.64
N HIS A 414 -38.37 11.45 25.69
CA HIS A 414 -39.12 12.63 26.17
C HIS A 414 -39.22 13.76 25.15
N MET A 415 -38.28 13.83 24.20
CA MET A 415 -38.28 14.78 23.09
C MET A 415 -39.04 14.28 21.85
N ASN A 416 -39.74 13.14 21.93
CA ASN A 416 -40.49 12.51 20.83
C ASN A 416 -39.66 12.32 19.55
N ILE A 417 -38.37 12.04 19.69
CA ILE A 417 -37.46 12.01 18.53
C ILE A 417 -37.81 10.89 17.54
N ASN A 418 -38.34 9.77 18.03
CA ASN A 418 -38.80 8.68 17.15
C ASN A 418 -39.90 9.14 16.20
N GLU A 419 -40.90 9.89 16.70
CA GLU A 419 -41.98 10.41 15.88
C GLU A 419 -41.46 11.40 14.83
N HIS A 420 -40.60 12.35 15.24
CA HIS A 420 -39.96 13.27 14.31
C HIS A 420 -39.10 12.56 13.27
N LEU A 421 -38.41 11.48 13.65
CA LEU A 421 -37.60 10.68 12.73
C LEU A 421 -38.48 9.94 11.71
N CYS A 422 -39.55 9.28 12.16
CA CYS A 422 -40.53 8.64 11.29
C CYS A 422 -41.11 9.62 10.29
N ASN A 423 -41.52 10.81 10.75
CA ASN A 423 -42.06 11.87 9.91
C ASN A 423 -41.03 12.36 8.86
N ASN A 424 -39.77 12.58 9.28
CA ASN A 424 -38.71 13.05 8.38
C ASN A 424 -38.33 12.02 7.31
N ILE A 425 -38.41 10.72 7.64
CA ILE A 425 -38.13 9.61 6.72
C ILE A 425 -39.38 9.29 5.87
N GLY A 426 -40.59 9.51 6.39
CA GLY A 426 -41.87 9.12 5.77
C GLY A 426 -42.32 7.70 6.12
N ILE A 427 -41.99 7.21 7.32
CA ILE A 427 -42.44 5.91 7.83
C ILE A 427 -43.76 6.10 8.57
N GLN A 428 -44.79 5.32 8.20
CA GLN A 428 -46.14 5.44 8.77
C GLN A 428 -46.32 4.72 10.11
N GLN A 429 -45.43 3.79 10.48
CA GLN A 429 -45.45 3.11 11.77
C GLN A 429 -44.41 3.71 12.71
N ASN A 430 -44.87 4.20 13.86
CA ASN A 430 -43.98 4.53 14.98
C ASN A 430 -43.44 3.23 15.58
N TRP A 431 -42.13 3.17 15.76
CA TRP A 431 -41.38 2.08 16.39
C TRP A 431 -41.09 2.40 17.85
#